data_AF-A0A6B2UN99-F1
#
_entry.id   AF-A0A6B2UN99-F1
#
_cell.length_a   1.000
_cell.length_b   1.000
_cell.length_c   1.000
_cell.angle_alpha   90.00
_cell.angle_beta   90.00
_cell.angle_gamma   90.00
#
_symmetry.space_group_name_H-M   'P 1'
#
loop_
_entity.id
_entity.type
_entity.pdbx_description
1 polymer ?
#
loop_
_entity_poly.entity_id
_entity_poly.type
_entity_poly.pdbx_seq_one_letter_code
_entity_poly.pdbx_strand_id
1 'polypeptide(L)'
;GLAVVRWIPRGAGAGGGGLDLPGTALLGLAFAAVLLALTEGPRVGWASAEVLGLFAGFALCAALFLTWERRAAHPLVPLPLLLGPGLALAHLGAFLLGAVQFVFYVLIPRLAELPAGVPDARARLVPYGFGVSVTVAGLLLLPGTLMGFPASAAAGRLERRASARLPLAAGLGTSA
;
A
#
# COMPACT_ATOMS: atom_id res chain seq x y z
N GLY A 1 0.93 31.98 -15.42
CA GLY A 1 2.20 31.28 -15.68
C GLY A 1 3.21 31.40 -14.55
N LEU A 2 3.48 32.59 -14.02
CA LEU A 2 4.57 32.81 -13.03
C LEU A 2 4.14 32.92 -11.56
N ALA A 3 2.84 33.08 -11.28
CA ALA A 3 2.34 33.28 -9.91
C ALA A 3 2.28 32.00 -9.05
N VAL A 4 2.29 30.82 -9.66
CA VAL A 4 2.16 29.52 -8.95
C VAL A 4 3.47 29.10 -8.29
N VAL A 5 4.62 29.46 -8.86
CA VAL A 5 5.95 29.13 -8.30
C VAL A 5 6.19 29.80 -6.95
N ARG A 6 5.51 30.94 -6.68
CA ARG A 6 5.64 31.68 -5.42
C ARG A 6 4.87 31.05 -4.26
N TRP A 7 3.96 30.13 -4.54
CA TRP A 7 3.09 29.48 -3.53
C TRP A 7 3.40 28.01 -3.30
N ILE A 8 4.43 27.47 -3.96
CA ILE A 8 4.99 26.18 -3.59
C ILE A 8 5.85 26.46 -2.35
N PRO A 9 5.45 26.05 -1.13
CA PRO A 9 6.39 26.02 -0.03
C PRO A 9 7.47 25.07 -0.50
N ARG A 10 8.69 25.59 -0.71
CA ARG A 10 9.85 24.73 -0.92
C ARG A 10 9.85 23.80 0.28
N GLY A 11 9.48 22.53 0.07
CA GLY A 11 9.49 21.53 1.12
C GLY A 11 10.84 21.61 1.82
N ALA A 12 10.83 21.50 3.14
CA ALA A 12 12.03 21.56 3.98
C ALA A 12 12.95 20.35 3.72
N GLY A 13 13.51 20.25 2.51
CA GLY A 13 14.26 19.10 2.02
C GLY A 13 15.24 19.42 0.89
N ALA A 14 15.54 20.70 0.62
CA ALA A 14 16.58 21.09 -0.33
C ALA A 14 17.76 21.82 0.35
N GLY A 15 18.10 21.43 1.58
CA GLY A 15 19.19 22.00 2.35
C GLY A 15 20.28 20.98 2.68
N GLY A 16 21.31 20.91 1.82
CA GLY A 16 22.68 20.51 2.19
C GLY A 16 22.98 19.06 2.55
N GLY A 17 23.15 18.18 1.57
CA GLY A 17 24.32 17.27 1.46
C GLY A 17 24.72 16.26 2.56
N GLY A 18 23.90 15.96 3.57
CA GLY A 18 24.19 14.90 4.55
C GLY A 18 23.31 13.66 4.35
N LEU A 19 23.92 12.46 4.30
CA LEU A 19 23.17 11.20 4.24
C LEU A 19 22.81 10.74 5.66
N ASP A 20 21.52 10.61 5.97
CA ASP A 20 21.06 10.06 7.25
C ASP A 20 21.15 8.52 7.25
N LEU A 21 22.38 8.01 7.38
CA LEU A 21 22.68 6.59 7.49
C LEU A 21 21.92 5.89 8.62
N PRO A 22 21.91 6.41 9.87
CA PRO A 22 21.21 5.73 10.97
C PRO A 22 19.69 5.72 10.78
N GLY A 23 19.08 6.83 10.32
CA GLY A 23 17.66 6.84 9.99
C GLY A 23 17.32 5.84 8.88
N THR A 24 18.15 5.78 7.84
CA THR A 24 17.98 4.85 6.71
C THR A 24 18.08 3.40 7.17
N ALA A 25 19.05 3.08 8.03
CA ALA A 25 19.23 1.73 8.57
C ALA A 25 18.06 1.31 9.47
N LEU A 26 17.61 2.19 10.37
CA LEU A 26 16.47 1.91 11.24
C LEU A 26 15.18 1.68 10.44
N LEU A 27 14.92 2.52 9.43
CA LEU A 27 13.76 2.37 8.56
C LEU A 27 13.82 1.09 7.73
N GLY A 28 14.99 0.78 7.16
CA GLY A 28 15.22 -0.45 6.41
C GLY A 28 15.01 -1.71 7.26
N LEU A 29 15.55 -1.72 8.49
CA LEU A 29 15.35 -2.81 9.44
C LEU A 29 13.89 -2.95 9.87
N ALA A 30 13.19 -1.84 10.12
CA ALA A 30 11.77 -1.87 10.43
C ALA A 30 10.97 -2.52 9.29
N PHE A 31 11.19 -2.09 8.05
CA PHE A 31 10.52 -2.68 6.88
C PHE A 31 10.86 -4.16 6.70
N ALA A 32 12.13 -4.54 6.83
CA ALA A 32 12.53 -5.95 6.75
C ALA A 32 11.82 -6.80 7.81
N ALA A 33 11.81 -6.35 9.07
CA ALA A 33 11.18 -7.07 10.18
C ALA A 33 9.68 -7.29 9.97
N VAL A 34 8.93 -6.24 9.58
CA VAL A 34 7.48 -6.37 9.37
C VAL A 34 7.14 -7.20 8.14
N LEU A 35 7.91 -7.07 7.05
CA LEU A 35 7.69 -7.87 5.85
C LEU A 35 7.98 -9.35 6.11
N LEU A 36 9.04 -9.66 6.88
CA LEU A 36 9.32 -11.02 7.31
C LEU A 36 8.20 -11.56 8.21
N ALA A 37 7.72 -10.78 9.19
CA ALA A 37 6.63 -11.20 10.06
C ALA A 37 5.35 -11.54 9.28
N LEU A 38 5.01 -10.74 8.27
CA LEU A 38 3.85 -10.94 7.41
C LEU A 38 4.01 -12.13 6.45
N THR A 39 5.25 -12.38 6.00
CA THR A 39 5.56 -13.50 5.10
C THR A 39 5.56 -14.84 5.85
N GLU A 40 6.11 -14.85 7.06
CA GLU A 40 6.28 -16.04 7.87
C GLU A 40 5.05 -16.37 8.73
N GLY A 41 4.27 -15.35 9.11
CA GLY A 41 3.04 -15.48 9.89
C GLY A 41 2.11 -16.61 9.45
N PRO A 42 1.74 -16.70 8.15
CA PRO A 42 0.92 -17.80 7.63
C PRO A 42 1.58 -19.18 7.70
N ARG A 43 2.93 -19.26 7.69
CA ARG A 43 3.68 -20.52 7.63
C ARG A 43 3.94 -21.10 9.03
N VAL A 44 4.40 -20.27 9.96
CA VAL A 44 4.78 -20.70 11.32
C VAL A 44 3.73 -20.35 12.39
N GLY A 45 2.72 -19.57 12.02
CA GLY A 45 1.63 -19.15 12.88
C GLY A 45 1.87 -17.77 13.49
N TRP A 46 0.83 -16.95 13.50
CA TRP A 46 0.86 -15.56 13.96
C TRP A 46 1.21 -15.38 15.45
N ALA A 47 0.88 -16.37 16.27
CA ALA A 47 1.16 -16.36 17.71
C ALA A 47 2.50 -17.02 18.08
N SER A 48 3.32 -17.41 17.08
CA SER A 48 4.65 -17.97 17.33
C SER A 48 5.60 -16.92 17.91
N ALA A 49 6.55 -17.37 18.73
CA ALA A 49 7.55 -16.50 19.33
C ALA A 49 8.40 -15.77 18.27
N GLU A 50 8.66 -16.42 17.13
CA GLU A 50 9.38 -15.83 16.00
C GLU A 50 8.63 -14.63 15.40
N VAL A 51 7.36 -14.81 15.05
CA VAL A 51 6.53 -13.76 14.45
C VAL A 51 6.29 -12.60 15.42
N LEU A 52 6.03 -12.91 16.68
CA LEU A 52 5.91 -11.89 17.73
C LEU A 52 7.22 -11.14 17.96
N GLY A 53 8.36 -11.83 17.91
CA GLY A 53 9.70 -11.24 17.98
C GLY A 53 9.96 -10.27 16.82
N LEU A 54 9.57 -10.63 15.60
CA LEU A 54 9.68 -9.77 14.42
C LEU A 54 8.79 -8.53 14.53
N PHE A 55 7.54 -8.66 14.99
CA PHE A 55 6.67 -7.50 15.24
C PHE A 55 7.21 -6.59 16.35
N ALA A 56 7.76 -7.17 17.42
CA ALA A 56 8.40 -6.40 18.48
C ALA A 56 9.65 -5.67 17.96
N GLY A 57 10.47 -6.33 17.15
CA GLY A 57 11.64 -5.74 16.49
C GLY A 57 11.27 -4.59 15.56
N PHE A 58 10.20 -4.75 14.78
CA PHE A 58 9.61 -3.68 13.96
C PHE A 58 9.19 -2.49 14.84
N ALA A 59 8.40 -2.72 15.89
CA ALA A 59 7.93 -1.66 16.76
C ALA A 59 9.09 -0.89 17.41
N LEU A 60 10.14 -1.60 17.84
CA LEU A 60 11.35 -1.02 18.40
C LEU A 60 12.10 -0.17 17.36
N CYS A 61 12.37 -0.72 16.17
CA CYS A 61 13.08 0.01 15.11
C CYS A 61 12.30 1.25 14.66
N ALA A 62 10.97 1.13 14.53
CA ALA A 62 10.09 2.24 14.18
C ALA A 62 10.07 3.33 15.25
N ALA A 63 10.01 2.96 16.54
CA ALA A 63 10.09 3.93 17.63
C ALA A 63 11.45 4.65 17.66
N LEU A 64 12.54 3.89 17.52
CA LEU A 64 13.90 4.44 17.43
C LEU A 64 14.03 5.39 16.24
N PHE A 65 13.55 4.99 15.06
CA PHE A 65 13.51 5.84 13.87
C PHE A 65 12.76 7.14 14.14
N LEU A 66 11.54 7.10 14.68
CA LEU A 66 10.75 8.30 14.96
C LEU A 66 11.43 9.22 15.97
N THR A 67 12.13 8.67 16.97
CA THR A 67 12.88 9.49 17.93
C THR A 67 14.17 10.07 17.34
N TRP A 68 14.83 9.34 16.45
CA TRP A 68 16.02 9.78 15.72
C TRP A 68 15.68 10.90 14.74
N GLU A 69 14.62 10.70 13.96
CA GLU A 69 14.15 11.63 12.93
C GLU A 69 13.82 13.01 13.51
N ARG A 70 13.34 13.07 14.75
CA ARG A 70 13.11 14.34 15.47
C ARG A 70 14.38 15.12 15.80
N ARG A 71 15.54 14.45 15.81
CA ARG A 71 16.85 15.02 16.17
C ARG A 71 17.80 15.10 14.98
N ALA A 72 17.49 14.43 13.87
CA ALA A 72 18.33 14.38 12.68
C ALA A 72 18.50 15.78 12.05
N ALA A 73 19.73 16.11 11.68
CA ALA A 73 20.05 17.37 11.00
C ALA A 73 19.47 17.43 9.57
N HIS A 74 19.34 16.26 8.92
CA HIS A 74 18.76 16.08 7.60
C HIS A 74 17.72 14.96 7.69
N PRO A 75 16.47 15.26 8.11
CA PRO A 75 15.43 14.26 8.21
C PRO A 75 15.13 13.64 6.83
N LEU A 76 15.09 12.31 6.78
CA LEU A 76 14.67 11.53 5.61
C LEU A 76 13.20 11.77 5.25
N VAL A 77 12.35 11.86 6.27
CA VAL A 77 10.91 11.99 6.11
C VAL A 77 10.39 13.10 7.03
N PRO A 78 9.84 14.19 6.48
CA PRO A 78 9.17 15.20 7.29
C PRO A 78 7.96 14.59 8.01
N LEU A 79 8.10 14.32 9.32
CA LEU A 79 7.06 13.69 10.14
C LEU A 79 5.68 14.38 10.09
N PRO A 80 5.57 15.73 10.01
CA PRO A 80 4.27 16.38 9.86
C PRO A 80 3.57 16.06 8.52
N LEU A 81 4.35 15.79 7.47
CA LEU A 81 3.81 15.31 6.20
C LEU A 81 3.39 13.84 6.33
N LEU A 82 4.22 12.99 6.93
CA LEU A 82 3.92 11.56 7.09
C LEU A 82 2.70 11.29 8.00
N LEU A 83 2.57 12.02 9.11
CA LEU A 83 1.58 11.79 10.17
C LEU A 83 0.44 12.83 10.20
N GLY A 84 0.36 13.70 9.19
CA GLY A 84 -0.70 14.69 9.09
C GLY A 84 -2.08 14.04 8.93
N PRO A 85 -3.14 14.54 9.60
CA PRO A 85 -4.47 13.90 9.61
C PRO A 85 -5.09 13.76 8.21
N GLY A 86 -4.83 14.71 7.30
CA GLY A 86 -5.30 14.63 5.91
C GLY A 86 -4.59 13.54 5.08
N LEU A 87 -3.37 13.17 5.46
CA LEU A 87 -2.57 12.18 4.73
C LEU A 87 -2.73 10.78 5.33
N ALA A 88 -3.01 10.65 6.62
CA ALA A 88 -3.28 9.35 7.26
C ALA A 88 -4.47 8.64 6.60
N LEU A 89 -5.56 9.36 6.31
CA LEU A 89 -6.73 8.79 5.63
C LEU A 89 -6.42 8.42 4.17
N ALA A 90 -5.59 9.21 3.48
CA ALA A 90 -5.15 8.91 2.13
C ALA A 90 -4.27 7.65 2.08
N HIS A 91 -3.32 7.51 3.00
CA HIS A 91 -2.49 6.31 3.14
C HIS A 91 -3.32 5.07 3.51
N LEU A 92 -4.28 5.21 4.43
CA LEU A 92 -5.19 4.13 4.78
C LEU A 92 -6.05 3.73 3.56
N GLY A 93 -6.58 4.70 2.83
CA GLY A 93 -7.33 4.46 1.59
C GLY A 93 -6.48 3.72 0.54
N ALA A 94 -5.23 4.15 0.34
CA ALA A 94 -4.29 3.48 -0.56
C ALA A 94 -3.97 2.05 -0.12
N PHE A 95 -3.75 1.84 1.19
CA PHE A 95 -3.52 0.52 1.77
C PHE A 95 -4.72 -0.40 1.57
N LEU A 96 -5.94 0.06 1.89
CA LEU A 96 -7.16 -0.72 1.74
C LEU A 96 -7.44 -1.04 0.27
N LEU A 97 -7.23 -0.08 -0.64
CA LEU A 97 -7.36 -0.30 -2.08
C LEU A 97 -6.38 -1.38 -2.55
N GLY A 98 -5.12 -1.31 -2.11
CA GLY A 98 -4.11 -2.32 -2.40
C GLY A 98 -4.48 -3.70 -1.84
N ALA A 99 -4.99 -3.76 -0.62
CA ALA A 99 -5.43 -5.01 0.02
C ALA A 99 -6.61 -5.65 -0.72
N VAL A 100 -7.64 -4.87 -1.05
CA VAL A 100 -8.79 -5.34 -1.85
C VAL A 100 -8.31 -5.83 -3.20
N GLN A 101 -7.42 -5.10 -3.86
CA GLN A 101 -6.88 -5.49 -5.16
C GLN A 101 -6.08 -6.79 -5.08
N PHE A 102 -5.23 -6.95 -4.06
CA PHE A 102 -4.49 -8.19 -3.83
C PHE A 102 -5.43 -9.37 -3.62
N VAL A 103 -6.45 -9.22 -2.78
CA VAL A 103 -7.47 -10.26 -2.56
C VAL A 103 -8.17 -10.61 -3.87
N PHE A 104 -8.58 -9.63 -4.68
CA PHE A 104 -9.19 -9.88 -5.99
C PHE A 104 -8.28 -10.69 -6.93
N TYR A 105 -7.01 -10.30 -7.05
CA TYR A 105 -6.05 -10.97 -7.93
C TYR A 105 -5.67 -12.39 -7.47
N VAL A 106 -5.79 -12.70 -6.19
CA VAL A 106 -5.57 -14.06 -5.66
C VAL A 106 -6.85 -14.89 -5.72
N LEU A 107 -7.98 -14.30 -5.33
CA LEU A 107 -9.25 -15.01 -5.17
C LEU A 107 -9.83 -15.46 -6.52
N ILE A 108 -9.77 -14.61 -7.55
CA ILE A 108 -10.31 -14.94 -8.88
C ILE A 108 -9.61 -16.16 -9.50
N PRO A 109 -8.26 -16.22 -9.61
CA PRO A 109 -7.57 -17.40 -10.13
C PRO A 109 -7.78 -18.62 -9.24
N ARG A 110 -7.73 -18.46 -7.91
CA ARG A 110 -7.99 -19.57 -6.99
C ARG A 110 -9.36 -20.19 -7.22
N LEU A 111 -10.42 -19.38 -7.31
CA LEU A 111 -11.78 -19.85 -7.62
C LEU A 111 -11.86 -20.52 -9.00
N ALA A 112 -11.13 -20.00 -9.99
CA ALA A 112 -11.12 -20.56 -11.34
C ALA A 112 -10.37 -21.90 -11.42
N GLU A 113 -9.27 -22.04 -10.66
CA GLU A 113 -8.45 -23.24 -10.53
C GLU A 113 -9.12 -24.36 -9.71
N LEU A 114 -10.14 -24.03 -8.89
CA LEU A 114 -10.88 -25.06 -8.16
C LEU A 114 -11.50 -26.09 -9.14
N PRO A 115 -11.40 -27.41 -8.88
CA PRO A 115 -11.94 -28.44 -9.74
C PRO A 115 -13.45 -28.26 -9.96
N ALA A 116 -13.90 -28.35 -11.21
CA ALA A 116 -15.32 -28.36 -11.54
C ALA A 116 -15.94 -29.71 -11.15
N GLY A 117 -16.67 -29.73 -10.03
CA GLY A 117 -17.37 -30.91 -9.52
C GLY A 117 -16.46 -31.88 -8.76
N VAL A 118 -16.86 -32.30 -7.56
CA VAL A 118 -16.17 -33.36 -6.80
C VAL A 118 -17.19 -34.42 -6.40
N PRO A 119 -16.88 -35.73 -6.58
CA PRO A 119 -17.58 -36.81 -5.91
C PRO A 119 -17.45 -36.68 -4.38
N ASP A 120 -18.61 -36.78 -3.73
CA ASP A 120 -18.81 -37.13 -2.32
C ASP A 120 -18.77 -36.07 -1.19
N ALA A 121 -19.81 -36.20 -0.38
CA ALA A 121 -20.12 -35.68 0.95
C ALA A 121 -20.25 -34.15 1.20
N ARG A 122 -19.48 -33.26 0.56
CA ARG A 122 -19.54 -31.80 0.84
C ARG A 122 -20.07 -30.93 -0.29
N ALA A 123 -20.34 -31.51 -1.46
CA ALA A 123 -20.81 -30.84 -2.67
C ALA A 123 -22.25 -30.29 -2.60
N ARG A 124 -23.01 -30.56 -1.52
CA ARG A 124 -24.41 -30.10 -1.40
C ARG A 124 -24.56 -28.67 -0.91
N LEU A 125 -23.49 -28.07 -0.39
CA LEU A 125 -23.59 -26.75 0.22
C LEU A 125 -23.32 -25.64 -0.79
N VAL A 126 -22.59 -25.89 -1.89
CA VAL A 126 -22.25 -24.82 -2.83
C VAL A 126 -21.59 -25.28 -4.17
N PRO A 127 -22.10 -24.84 -5.34
CA PRO A 127 -21.52 -25.16 -6.65
C PRO A 127 -20.33 -24.24 -6.99
N TYR A 128 -19.13 -24.67 -6.57
CA TYR A 128 -17.80 -24.04 -6.68
C TYR A 128 -16.77 -24.53 -7.69
N GLY A 129 -16.38 -23.76 -8.73
CA GLY A 129 -15.10 -23.95 -9.47
C GLY A 129 -15.23 -24.17 -10.98
N PHE A 130 -14.42 -23.47 -11.78
CA PHE A 130 -14.44 -23.56 -13.25
C PHE A 130 -13.51 -24.65 -13.81
N GLY A 131 -12.65 -25.26 -12.98
CA GLY A 131 -11.73 -26.34 -13.39
C GLY A 131 -10.75 -25.94 -14.49
N VAL A 132 -10.48 -24.65 -14.66
CA VAL A 132 -9.65 -24.14 -15.75
C VAL A 132 -8.17 -24.17 -15.37
N SER A 133 -7.31 -24.48 -16.33
CA SER A 133 -5.86 -24.51 -16.14
C SER A 133 -5.29 -23.14 -15.72
N VAL A 134 -4.14 -23.15 -15.04
CA VAL A 134 -3.40 -21.93 -14.61
C VAL A 134 -3.20 -20.94 -15.77
N THR A 135 -2.94 -21.44 -16.99
CA THR A 135 -2.77 -20.62 -18.19
C THR A 135 -4.05 -19.88 -18.58
N VAL A 136 -5.20 -20.54 -18.48
CA VAL A 136 -6.52 -19.94 -18.78
C VAL A 136 -6.93 -18.97 -17.68
N ALA A 137 -6.65 -19.28 -16.42
CA ALA A 137 -6.84 -18.34 -15.31
C ALA A 137 -6.01 -17.06 -15.47
N GLY A 138 -4.76 -17.19 -15.93
CA GLY A 138 -3.91 -16.04 -16.28
C GLY A 138 -4.46 -15.21 -17.45
N LEU A 139 -5.01 -15.86 -18.48
CA LEU A 139 -5.67 -15.19 -19.61
C LEU A 139 -6.94 -14.43 -19.20
N LEU A 140 -7.64 -14.84 -18.14
CA LEU A 140 -8.80 -14.12 -17.61
C LEU A 140 -8.42 -12.79 -16.93
N LEU A 141 -7.20 -12.68 -16.39
CA LEU A 141 -6.71 -11.45 -15.78
C LEU A 141 -6.19 -10.44 -16.82
N LEU A 142 -5.80 -10.92 -18.00
CA LEU A 142 -5.20 -10.13 -19.09
C LEU A 142 -6.07 -8.92 -19.54
N PRO A 143 -7.39 -9.07 -19.78
CA PRO A 143 -8.25 -7.94 -20.11
C PRO A 143 -8.26 -6.84 -19.03
N GLY A 144 -8.27 -7.22 -17.76
CA GLY A 144 -8.23 -6.28 -16.64
C GLY A 144 -6.94 -5.46 -16.62
N THR A 145 -5.79 -6.11 -16.87
CA THR A 145 -4.50 -5.41 -16.95
C THR A 145 -4.40 -4.48 -18.18
N LEU A 146 -4.94 -4.91 -19.32
CA LEU A 146 -4.99 -4.12 -20.55
C LEU A 146 -5.90 -2.89 -20.42
N MET A 147 -6.98 -2.98 -19.63
CA MET A 147 -7.85 -1.83 -19.33
C MET A 147 -7.28 -0.91 -18.25
N GLY A 148 -6.46 -1.43 -17.32
CA GLY A 148 -5.77 -0.62 -16.31
C GLY A 148 -4.69 0.29 -16.89
N PHE A 149 -4.04 -0.11 -17.98
CA PHE A 149 -2.94 0.65 -18.60
C PHE A 149 -3.38 2.00 -19.21
N PRO A 150 -4.50 2.10 -19.95
CA PRO A 150 -5.07 3.38 -20.37
C PRO A 150 -5.60 4.21 -19.20
N ALA A 151 -6.15 3.54 -18.18
CA ALA A 151 -6.72 4.20 -17.00
C ALA A 151 -5.65 4.95 -16.19
N SER A 152 -4.42 4.41 -16.07
CA SER A 152 -3.30 5.09 -15.40
C SER A 152 -2.81 6.32 -16.19
N ALA A 153 -2.78 6.24 -17.52
CA ALA A 153 -2.45 7.38 -18.38
C ALA A 153 -3.55 8.47 -18.35
N ALA A 154 -4.82 8.07 -18.26
CA ALA A 154 -5.95 8.97 -18.10
C ALA A 154 -5.97 9.62 -16.70
N ALA A 155 -5.69 8.86 -15.64
CA ALA A 155 -5.58 9.36 -14.27
C ALA A 155 -4.48 10.43 -14.17
N GLY A 156 -3.29 10.18 -14.72
CA GLY A 156 -2.21 11.17 -14.75
C GLY A 156 -2.54 12.42 -15.59
N ARG A 157 -3.36 12.28 -16.64
CA ARG A 157 -3.87 13.44 -17.41
C ARG A 157 -4.94 14.21 -16.65
N LEU A 158 -5.80 13.52 -15.90
CA LEU A 158 -6.85 14.10 -15.09
C LEU A 158 -6.27 14.84 -13.88
N GLU A 159 -5.25 14.29 -13.23
CA GLU A 159 -4.54 14.92 -12.10
C GLU A 159 -3.81 16.21 -12.53
N ARG A 160 -3.28 16.24 -13.76
CA ARG A 160 -2.67 17.46 -14.33
C ARG A 160 -3.68 18.53 -14.76
N ARG A 161 -4.94 18.16 -14.98
CA ARG A 161 -6.01 19.08 -15.43
C ARG A 161 -6.94 19.49 -14.28
N ALA A 162 -7.17 18.60 -13.32
CA ALA A 162 -7.91 18.86 -12.10
C ALA A 162 -6.94 19.45 -11.08
N SER A 163 -6.88 20.78 -11.07
CA SER A 163 -6.28 21.52 -9.95
C SER A 163 -6.80 20.93 -8.64
N ALA A 164 -5.92 20.65 -7.67
CA ALA A 164 -6.23 20.13 -6.32
C ALA A 164 -7.32 20.91 -5.54
N ARG A 165 -7.87 21.96 -6.14
CA ARG A 165 -9.00 22.79 -5.73
C ARG A 165 -10.36 22.11 -5.87
N LEU A 166 -10.55 21.19 -6.82
CA LEU A 166 -11.85 20.53 -7.04
C LEU A 166 -12.22 19.50 -5.95
N PRO A 167 -11.30 18.64 -5.46
CA PRO A 167 -11.59 17.75 -4.33
C PRO A 167 -11.84 18.53 -3.03
N LEU A 168 -11.13 19.64 -2.80
CA LEU A 168 -11.32 20.51 -1.63
C LEU A 168 -12.65 21.30 -1.68
N ALA A 169 -13.05 21.76 -2.87
CA ALA A 169 -14.34 22.44 -3.07
C ALA A 169 -15.53 21.47 -2.93
N ALA A 170 -15.38 20.23 -3.39
CA ALA A 170 -16.40 19.20 -3.19
C ALA A 170 -16.56 18.82 -1.71
N GLY A 171 -15.46 18.72 -0.96
CA GLY A 171 -15.50 18.44 0.48
C GLY A 171 -16.15 19.54 1.32
N LEU A 172 -15.96 20.81 0.96
CA LEU A 172 -16.58 21.96 1.64
C LEU A 172 -18.08 22.12 1.32
N GLY A 173 -18.55 21.60 0.18
CA GLY A 173 -19.96 21.66 -0.20
C GLY A 173 -20.85 20.62 0.48
N THR A 174 -20.27 19.54 1.01
CA THR A 174 -21.00 18.45 1.70
C THR A 174 -21.04 18.59 3.21
N SER A 175 -20.39 19.62 3.78
CA SER A 175 -20.30 19.88 5.22
C SER A 175 -21.15 21.07 5.70
N ALA A 176 -22.18 21.46 4.94
CA ALA A 176 -23.17 22.47 5.33
C ALA A 176 -24.58 21.88 5.41
#